data_AF-A0A812SSW0-F1
#
_entry.id   AF-A0A812SSW0-F1
#
_cell.length_a   1.000
_cell.length_b   1.000
_cell.length_c   1.000
_cell.angle_alpha   90.00
_cell.angle_beta   90.00
_cell.angle_gamma   90.00
#
_symmetry.space_group_name_H-M   'P 1'
#
loop_
_entity.id
_entity.type
_entity.pdbx_description
1 polymer ?
#
loop_
_entity_poly.entity_id
_entity_poly.type
_entity_poly.pdbx_seq_one_letter_code
_entity_poly.pdbx_strand_id
1 'polypeptide(L)'
;DVDDDVLPRPGCSSAPAIPNSEKGMRLRAFEHAGHGFAESREEADTSLEWVESNWFQATSGIIIMCNAVVIGLETDLESWIWFWVEHALLAYFLFELIVRLLRHGCHFFRQEDEWGWNVFDLSIVTSGVADQWIMPVLHWMLQHDASQRKQGMASVFMVFRMARLLRIVRLFRLVKIVRPLYELAQSIMEALQGMFWVLVFMILTLYSVAILCTRLIGHGTVIANDDDPEMQEIKDMFSSVSTSMFTLFGTVSSWSLMKFVPLFEEMPVLQPLFVVFYIYSAWALLAVMTGVVSENMIAIRDQMQKEDEQREEKRKSMITKVLMELFREADVDNNGIVSRQEFEGMLKSPELVKKITKNTRMKVQDLMDLFDWIDHDKGGTITIDEFMNGFRWINEPLRAKSLVKLQERLAGDLKVLESTVSSIIQKRVDEVQRTVAVPLRKVHAIAEQMQSLDVQLGKIRPVIHERLSALP
;
A
#
# COMPACT_ATOMS: atom_id res chain seq x y z
N ASP A 1 30.43 12.26 42.85
CA ASP A 1 30.04 13.66 43.06
C ASP A 1 28.62 13.86 42.56
N VAL A 2 27.65 13.63 43.45
CA VAL A 2 26.81 14.66 44.12
C VAL A 2 25.50 14.78 43.33
N ASP A 3 24.30 14.72 43.87
CA ASP A 3 23.72 14.23 45.13
C ASP A 3 22.21 14.13 44.85
N ASP A 4 21.56 13.18 45.52
CA ASP A 4 20.11 13.00 45.57
C ASP A 4 19.43 14.14 46.34
N ASP A 5 18.33 14.68 45.82
CA ASP A 5 17.52 15.70 46.50
C ASP A 5 16.01 15.43 46.27
N VAL A 6 15.41 14.58 47.10
CA VAL A 6 13.95 14.49 47.24
C VAL A 6 13.56 14.36 48.72
N LEU A 7 13.05 15.47 49.26
CA LEU A 7 12.48 15.63 50.59
C LEU A 7 11.13 14.88 50.79
N PRO A 8 10.73 14.59 52.05
CA PRO A 8 9.65 13.67 52.40
C PRO A 8 8.27 14.35 52.55
N ARG A 9 7.19 13.58 52.40
CA ARG A 9 5.81 13.98 52.78
C ARG A 9 5.36 13.32 54.08
N PRO A 10 4.57 14.01 54.92
CA PRO A 10 4.35 13.66 56.33
C PRO A 10 3.21 12.66 56.55
N GLY A 11 3.24 12.07 57.75
CA GLY A 11 2.43 10.93 58.18
C GLY A 11 0.92 11.13 58.21
N CYS A 12 0.23 10.01 58.07
CA CYS A 12 -1.20 9.87 58.35
C CYS A 12 -1.37 9.02 59.62
N SER A 13 -2.00 9.63 60.61
CA SER A 13 -2.34 9.08 61.92
C SER A 13 -3.41 7.99 61.84
N SER A 14 -3.18 6.90 62.56
CA SER A 14 -4.14 6.02 63.25
C SER A 14 -5.64 6.21 62.93
N ALA A 15 -6.21 5.29 62.16
CA ALA A 15 -7.65 5.03 62.11
C ALA A 15 -8.01 3.87 63.07
N PRO A 16 -9.16 3.90 63.78
CA PRO A 16 -9.54 2.83 64.71
C PRO A 16 -9.94 1.56 63.96
N ALA A 17 -9.59 0.41 64.51
CA ALA A 17 -9.92 -0.91 63.97
C ALA A 17 -11.44 -1.17 64.08
N ILE A 18 -12.13 -1.20 62.93
CA ILE A 18 -13.52 -1.66 62.80
C ILE A 18 -13.53 -3.19 63.03
N PRO A 19 -14.43 -3.75 63.86
CA PRO A 19 -14.50 -5.18 64.14
C PRO A 19 -14.73 -6.01 62.85
N ASN A 20 -14.03 -7.15 62.75
CA ASN A 20 -13.95 -7.99 61.54
C ASN A 20 -15.30 -8.51 61.01
N SER A 21 -16.39 -8.47 61.79
CA SER A 21 -17.72 -8.93 61.34
C SER A 21 -18.40 -7.96 60.37
N GLU A 22 -18.23 -6.64 60.54
CA GLU A 22 -18.80 -5.64 59.62
C GLU A 22 -18.03 -5.53 58.31
N LYS A 23 -16.71 -5.75 58.33
CA LYS A 23 -15.89 -5.82 57.11
C LYS A 23 -16.32 -6.97 56.22
N GLY A 24 -16.54 -8.17 56.79
CA GLY A 24 -17.01 -9.32 56.02
C GLY A 24 -18.40 -9.14 55.42
N MET A 25 -19.31 -8.46 56.12
CA MET A 25 -20.66 -8.19 55.63
C MET A 25 -20.68 -7.11 54.55
N ARG A 26 -19.85 -6.06 54.66
CA ARG A 26 -19.66 -5.05 53.62
C ARG A 26 -18.95 -5.59 52.38
N LEU A 27 -17.96 -6.45 52.54
CA LEU A 27 -17.28 -7.14 51.42
C LEU A 27 -18.26 -8.05 50.66
N ARG A 28 -19.07 -8.85 51.36
CA ARG A 28 -20.10 -9.69 50.72
C ARG A 28 -21.21 -8.87 50.06
N ALA A 29 -21.60 -7.72 50.64
CA ALA A 29 -22.55 -6.81 50.01
C ALA A 29 -21.97 -6.14 48.75
N PHE A 30 -20.68 -5.80 48.75
CA PHE A 30 -19.98 -5.29 47.57
C PHE A 30 -19.76 -6.37 46.49
N GLU A 31 -19.46 -7.62 46.89
CA GLU A 31 -19.35 -8.75 45.96
C GLU A 31 -20.71 -9.10 45.34
N HIS A 32 -21.80 -9.15 46.12
CA HIS A 32 -23.15 -9.36 45.58
C HIS A 32 -23.63 -8.20 44.71
N ALA A 33 -23.34 -6.95 45.08
CA ALA A 33 -23.64 -5.79 44.24
C ALA A 33 -22.80 -5.79 42.95
N GLY A 34 -21.54 -6.22 43.03
CA GLY A 34 -20.64 -6.37 41.88
C GLY A 34 -21.04 -7.50 40.94
N HIS A 35 -21.52 -8.63 41.48
CA HIS A 35 -22.03 -9.76 40.69
C HIS A 35 -23.34 -9.39 39.99
N GLY A 36 -24.26 -8.69 40.66
CA GLY A 36 -25.49 -8.19 40.05
C GLY A 36 -25.24 -7.14 38.97
N PHE A 37 -24.22 -6.28 39.13
CA PHE A 37 -23.77 -5.35 38.09
C PHE A 37 -23.05 -6.05 36.92
N ALA A 38 -22.38 -7.17 37.18
CA ALA A 38 -21.71 -7.95 36.14
C ALA A 38 -22.73 -8.75 35.31
N GLU A 39 -23.67 -9.45 35.93
CA GLU A 39 -24.76 -10.18 35.25
C GLU A 39 -25.64 -9.22 34.43
N SER A 40 -26.04 -8.08 35.00
CA SER A 40 -26.83 -7.09 34.25
C SER A 40 -26.06 -6.43 33.10
N ARG A 41 -24.73 -6.37 33.17
CA ARG A 41 -23.88 -5.89 32.07
C ARG A 41 -23.70 -6.95 30.99
N GLU A 42 -23.60 -8.23 31.36
CA GLU A 42 -23.49 -9.38 30.44
C GLU A 42 -24.82 -9.66 29.71
N GLU A 43 -25.97 -9.54 30.41
CA GLU A 43 -27.31 -9.59 29.80
C GLU A 43 -27.58 -8.38 28.90
N ALA A 44 -27.12 -7.18 29.29
CA ALA A 44 -27.20 -6.00 28.42
C ALA A 44 -26.32 -6.16 27.17
N ASP A 45 -25.14 -6.77 27.29
CA ASP A 45 -24.20 -7.00 26.19
C ASP A 45 -24.77 -7.95 25.13
N THR A 46 -25.46 -9.01 25.57
CA THR A 46 -26.13 -9.97 24.67
C THR A 46 -27.43 -9.43 24.07
N SER A 47 -28.15 -8.56 24.78
CA SER A 47 -29.42 -7.99 24.29
C SER A 47 -29.27 -6.96 23.14
N LEU A 48 -28.08 -6.41 22.95
CA LEU A 48 -27.79 -5.35 21.98
C LEU A 48 -26.96 -5.84 20.77
N GLU A 49 -26.73 -7.14 20.62
CA GLU A 49 -25.99 -7.70 19.48
C GLU A 49 -26.61 -7.35 18.12
N TRP A 50 -27.93 -7.15 18.07
CA TRP A 50 -28.64 -6.77 16.85
C TRP A 50 -28.18 -5.41 16.29
N VAL A 51 -27.52 -4.56 17.08
CA VAL A 51 -26.97 -3.26 16.65
C VAL A 51 -25.81 -3.45 15.67
N GLU A 52 -25.08 -4.55 15.79
CA GLU A 52 -23.98 -4.92 14.89
C GLU A 52 -24.46 -5.66 13.64
N SER A 53 -25.76 -5.96 13.57
CA SER A 53 -26.32 -6.70 12.45
C SER A 53 -26.31 -5.89 11.14
N ASN A 54 -26.11 -6.59 10.03
CA ASN A 54 -26.12 -6.00 8.69
C ASN A 54 -27.44 -5.30 8.35
N TRP A 55 -28.58 -5.79 8.89
CA TRP A 55 -29.88 -5.17 8.61
C TRP A 55 -30.01 -3.79 9.28
N PHE A 56 -29.49 -3.65 10.51
CA PHE A 56 -29.53 -2.39 11.23
C PHE A 56 -28.62 -1.36 10.55
N GLN A 57 -27.40 -1.77 10.19
CA GLN A 57 -26.47 -0.93 9.43
C GLN A 57 -27.05 -0.50 8.07
N ALA A 58 -27.68 -1.42 7.33
CA ALA A 58 -28.34 -1.12 6.06
C ALA A 58 -29.50 -0.13 6.23
N THR A 59 -30.29 -0.28 7.30
CA THR A 59 -31.41 0.63 7.61
C THR A 59 -30.91 2.04 7.91
N SER A 60 -29.89 2.18 8.76
CA SER A 60 -29.24 3.47 9.01
C SER A 60 -28.65 4.08 7.73
N GLY A 61 -28.05 3.26 6.86
CA GLY A 61 -27.54 3.71 5.56
C GLY A 61 -28.63 4.28 4.66
N ILE A 62 -29.78 3.60 4.55
CA ILE A 62 -30.93 4.09 3.80
C ILE A 62 -31.43 5.42 4.37
N ILE A 63 -31.54 5.53 5.70
CA ILE A 63 -32.02 6.76 6.36
C ILE A 63 -31.05 7.93 6.13
N ILE A 64 -29.74 7.70 6.17
CA ILE A 64 -28.74 8.72 5.85
C ILE A 64 -28.87 9.18 4.39
N MET A 65 -29.07 8.24 3.46
CA MET A 65 -29.25 8.55 2.04
C MET A 65 -30.54 9.34 1.80
N CYS A 66 -31.65 8.96 2.44
CA CYS A 66 -32.90 9.72 2.41
C CYS A 66 -32.71 11.12 2.98
N ASN A 67 -32.00 11.26 4.11
CA ASN A 67 -31.70 12.56 4.71
C ASN A 67 -30.91 13.46 3.74
N ALA A 68 -29.98 12.91 2.97
CA ALA A 68 -29.24 13.68 1.97
C ALA A 68 -30.15 14.24 0.86
N VAL A 69 -31.09 13.43 0.37
CA VAL A 69 -32.09 13.87 -0.61
C VAL A 69 -33.03 14.92 -0.02
N VAL A 70 -33.47 14.73 1.23
CA VAL A 70 -34.33 15.68 1.95
C VAL A 70 -33.66 17.05 2.06
N ILE A 71 -32.36 17.12 2.38
CA ILE A 71 -31.63 18.40 2.46
C ILE A 71 -31.64 19.14 1.11
N GLY A 72 -31.46 18.41 0.00
CA GLY A 72 -31.56 18.99 -1.34
C GLY A 72 -32.96 19.51 -1.65
N LEU A 73 -33.99 18.70 -1.40
CA LEU A 73 -35.39 19.08 -1.64
C LEU A 73 -35.86 20.24 -0.76
N GLU A 74 -35.43 20.29 0.51
CA GLU A 74 -35.72 21.39 1.43
C GLU A 74 -35.13 22.72 0.92
N THR A 75 -33.97 22.66 0.25
CA THR A 75 -33.30 23.84 -0.30
C THR A 75 -34.10 24.47 -1.45
N ASP A 76 -34.73 23.64 -2.30
CA ASP A 76 -35.47 24.11 -3.47
C ASP A 76 -36.97 24.32 -3.20
N LEU A 77 -37.56 23.55 -2.28
CA LEU A 77 -38.99 23.56 -2.00
C LEU A 77 -39.24 23.94 -0.54
N GLU A 78 -39.74 25.15 -0.29
CA GLU A 78 -40.16 25.52 1.05
C GLU A 78 -41.48 24.82 1.43
N SER A 79 -41.44 23.97 2.45
CA SER A 79 -42.61 23.27 3.00
C SER A 79 -42.49 23.05 4.51
N TRP A 80 -43.61 23.16 5.21
CA TRP A 80 -43.70 22.89 6.66
C TRP A 80 -43.49 21.41 6.99
N ILE A 81 -43.64 20.52 6.01
CA ILE A 81 -43.44 19.06 6.18
C ILE A 81 -41.97 18.77 6.54
N TRP A 82 -41.03 19.56 5.99
CA TRP A 82 -39.61 19.38 6.25
C TRP A 82 -39.25 19.53 7.73
N PHE A 83 -39.94 20.42 8.45
CA PHE A 83 -39.76 20.55 9.90
C PHE A 83 -39.95 19.21 10.61
N TRP A 84 -41.06 18.51 10.34
CA TRP A 84 -41.35 17.23 10.97
C TRP A 84 -40.39 16.13 10.54
N VAL A 85 -40.04 16.09 9.25
CA VAL A 85 -39.09 15.12 8.70
C VAL A 85 -37.71 15.28 9.34
N GLU A 86 -37.21 16.51 9.46
CA GLU A 86 -35.91 16.78 10.09
C GLU A 86 -35.87 16.34 11.56
N HIS A 87 -36.94 16.61 12.32
CA HIS A 87 -37.03 16.21 13.73
C HIS A 87 -37.08 14.68 13.87
N ALA A 88 -37.81 14.00 12.99
CA ALA A 88 -37.87 12.54 12.97
C ALA A 88 -36.51 11.93 12.64
N LEU A 89 -35.79 12.48 11.65
CA LEU A 89 -34.44 12.04 11.29
C LEU A 89 -33.45 12.27 12.44
N LEU A 90 -33.48 13.44 13.08
CA LEU A 90 -32.61 13.73 14.23
C LEU A 90 -32.91 12.77 15.40
N ALA A 91 -34.19 12.51 15.70
CA ALA A 91 -34.60 11.58 16.74
C ALA A 91 -34.09 10.15 16.45
N TYR A 92 -34.17 9.70 15.20
CA TYR A 92 -33.60 8.41 14.80
C TYR A 92 -32.08 8.36 15.03
N PHE A 93 -31.34 9.40 14.61
CA PHE A 93 -29.89 9.44 14.81
C PHE A 93 -29.48 9.53 16.26
N LEU A 94 -30.26 10.22 17.09
CA LEU A 94 -30.06 10.25 18.53
C LEU A 94 -30.28 8.86 19.14
N PHE A 95 -31.36 8.17 18.74
CA PHE A 95 -31.63 6.80 19.15
C PHE A 95 -30.50 5.85 18.74
N GLU A 96 -30.07 5.88 17.48
CA GLU A 96 -28.96 5.07 16.96
C GLU A 96 -27.68 5.31 17.77
N LEU A 97 -27.33 6.57 18.04
CA LEU A 97 -26.15 6.93 18.80
C LEU A 97 -26.22 6.42 20.25
N ILE A 98 -27.37 6.59 20.91
CA ILE A 98 -27.56 6.11 22.29
C ILE A 98 -27.40 4.60 22.35
N VAL A 99 -28.03 3.87 21.43
CA VAL A 99 -27.95 2.41 21.38
C VAL A 99 -26.52 1.92 21.12
N ARG A 100 -25.80 2.55 20.19
CA ARG A 100 -24.37 2.24 19.95
C ARG A 100 -23.49 2.55 21.16
N LEU A 101 -23.76 3.65 21.85
CA LEU A 101 -23.03 4.05 23.06
C LEU A 101 -23.32 3.11 24.24
N LEU A 102 -24.56 2.64 24.39
CA LEU A 102 -24.92 1.66 25.43
C LEU A 102 -24.24 0.31 25.20
N ARG A 103 -24.15 -0.13 23.94
CA ARG A 103 -23.44 -1.36 23.55
C ARG A 103 -21.94 -1.28 23.79
N HIS A 104 -21.28 -0.22 23.34
CA HIS A 104 -19.81 -0.12 23.40
C HIS A 104 -19.31 0.55 24.69
N GLY A 105 -20.16 1.23 25.46
CA GLY A 105 -19.80 1.96 26.68
C GLY A 105 -18.61 2.91 26.47
N CYS A 106 -17.65 2.90 27.40
CA CYS A 106 -16.40 3.67 27.26
C CYS A 106 -15.44 3.13 26.18
N HIS A 107 -15.64 1.89 25.70
CA HIS A 107 -14.86 1.33 24.58
C HIS A 107 -15.19 2.05 23.26
N PHE A 108 -16.37 2.67 23.15
CA PHE A 108 -16.77 3.47 21.99
C PHE A 108 -15.73 4.52 21.58
N PHE A 109 -15.00 5.08 22.56
CA PHE A 109 -13.97 6.11 22.35
C PHE A 109 -12.54 5.57 22.30
N ARG A 110 -12.34 4.26 22.52
CA ARG A 110 -11.01 3.64 22.65
C ARG A 110 -10.70 2.63 21.55
N GLN A 111 -11.60 2.47 20.58
CA GLN A 111 -11.41 1.60 19.43
C GLN A 111 -10.51 2.29 18.41
N GLU A 112 -9.29 1.79 18.23
CA GLU A 112 -8.20 2.46 17.50
C GLU A 112 -8.56 2.81 16.05
N ASP A 113 -9.35 1.96 15.37
CA ASP A 113 -9.69 2.15 13.94
C ASP A 113 -10.88 3.10 13.70
N GLU A 114 -11.78 3.30 14.68
CA GLU A 114 -13.05 4.02 14.48
C GLU A 114 -13.25 5.25 15.38
N TRP A 115 -12.31 5.52 16.31
CA TRP A 115 -12.49 6.57 17.33
C TRP A 115 -12.85 7.93 16.71
N GLY A 116 -12.18 8.35 15.64
CA GLY A 116 -12.40 9.64 14.98
C GLY A 116 -13.80 9.77 14.40
N TRP A 117 -14.31 8.70 13.80
CA TRP A 117 -15.65 8.66 13.22
C TRP A 117 -16.74 8.62 14.28
N ASN A 118 -16.50 7.94 15.39
CA ASN A 118 -17.43 7.86 16.51
C ASN A 118 -17.55 9.21 17.24
N VAL A 119 -16.41 9.91 17.41
CA VAL A 119 -16.40 11.29 17.91
C VAL A 119 -17.08 12.25 16.93
N PHE A 120 -16.86 12.05 15.62
CA PHE A 120 -17.53 12.84 14.59
C PHE A 120 -19.06 12.63 14.61
N ASP A 121 -19.53 11.39 14.66
CA ASP A 121 -20.96 11.07 14.75
C ASP A 121 -21.60 11.68 16.00
N LEU A 122 -20.92 11.59 17.15
CA LEU A 122 -21.32 12.23 18.39
C LEU A 122 -21.41 13.76 18.23
N SER A 123 -20.42 14.41 17.63
CA SER A 123 -20.42 15.85 17.42
C SER A 123 -21.54 16.32 16.48
N ILE A 124 -21.87 15.54 15.44
CA ILE A 124 -23.01 15.84 14.56
C ILE A 124 -24.35 15.69 15.28
N VAL A 125 -24.58 14.59 16.03
CA VAL A 125 -25.86 14.43 16.75
C VAL A 125 -26.01 15.53 17.79
N THR A 126 -24.96 15.80 18.57
CA THR A 126 -25.01 16.80 19.65
C THR A 126 -25.19 18.22 19.09
N SER A 127 -24.53 18.58 18.00
CA SER A 127 -24.76 19.88 17.34
C SER A 127 -26.18 19.98 16.77
N GLY A 128 -26.74 18.89 16.22
CA GLY A 128 -28.13 18.84 15.76
C GLY A 128 -29.15 19.00 16.90
N VAL A 129 -28.95 18.30 18.02
CA VAL A 129 -29.80 18.43 19.22
C VAL A 129 -29.69 19.84 19.81
N ALA A 130 -28.49 20.39 19.88
CA ALA A 130 -28.29 21.75 20.34
C ALA A 130 -29.06 22.76 19.46
N ASP A 131 -28.88 22.69 18.15
CA ASP A 131 -29.50 23.63 17.21
C ASP A 131 -31.03 23.48 17.10
N GLN A 132 -31.55 22.25 17.01
CA GLN A 132 -32.97 22.03 16.74
C GLN A 132 -33.83 22.01 18.01
N TRP A 133 -33.31 21.54 19.15
CA TRP A 133 -34.11 21.34 20.35
C TRP A 133 -33.72 22.31 21.47
N ILE A 134 -32.43 22.47 21.76
CA ILE A 134 -31.97 23.34 22.85
C ILE A 134 -32.17 24.81 22.48
N MET A 135 -31.83 25.23 21.26
CA MET A 135 -31.89 26.64 20.88
C MET A 135 -33.31 27.22 20.85
N PRO A 136 -34.35 26.55 20.32
CA PRO A 136 -35.72 27.09 20.40
C PRO A 136 -36.23 27.20 21.83
N VAL A 137 -35.93 26.21 22.68
CA VAL A 137 -36.30 26.24 24.10
C VAL A 137 -35.57 27.36 24.84
N LEU A 138 -34.27 27.52 24.59
CA LEU A 138 -33.46 28.57 25.16
C LEU A 138 -33.93 29.96 24.68
N HIS A 139 -34.29 30.10 23.41
CA HIS A 139 -34.87 31.33 22.86
C HIS A 139 -36.19 31.68 23.55
N TRP A 140 -37.10 30.69 23.70
CA TRP A 140 -38.37 30.87 24.39
C TRP A 140 -38.17 31.23 25.86
N MET A 141 -37.24 30.58 26.56
CA MET A 141 -36.94 30.84 27.97
C MET A 141 -36.32 32.24 28.18
N LEU A 142 -35.37 32.63 27.34
CA LEU A 142 -34.69 33.93 27.45
C LEU A 142 -35.58 35.10 26.98
N GLN A 143 -36.55 34.87 26.09
CA GLN A 143 -37.52 35.90 25.70
C GLN A 143 -38.46 36.29 26.83
N HIS A 144 -38.76 35.39 27.78
CA HIS A 144 -39.66 35.67 28.90
C HIS A 144 -39.09 36.67 29.91
N ASP A 145 -37.77 36.92 29.90
CA ASP A 145 -37.09 37.81 30.86
C ASP A 145 -36.40 39.04 30.22
N ALA A 146 -36.51 39.21 28.89
CA ALA A 146 -35.70 40.15 28.12
C ALA A 146 -36.32 41.55 27.98
N SER A 147 -36.54 42.26 29.09
CA SER A 147 -36.87 43.69 29.05
C SER A 147 -35.66 44.63 28.91
N GLN A 148 -34.39 44.18 29.07
CA GLN A 148 -33.22 45.09 28.99
C GLN A 148 -31.91 44.62 28.34
N ARG A 149 -31.73 43.39 27.82
CA ARG A 149 -30.47 42.97 27.17
C ARG A 149 -30.60 42.75 25.66
N LYS A 150 -30.55 43.83 24.86
CA LYS A 150 -30.75 43.74 23.39
C LYS A 150 -29.47 43.71 22.54
N GLN A 151 -28.30 44.13 23.02
CA GLN A 151 -27.15 44.33 22.11
C GLN A 151 -26.15 43.15 22.05
N GLY A 152 -25.89 42.45 23.16
CA GLY A 152 -24.93 41.33 23.20
C GLY A 152 -25.51 39.95 22.85
N MET A 153 -26.81 39.73 23.04
CA MET A 153 -27.43 38.43 22.73
C MET A 153 -27.78 38.28 21.24
N ALA A 154 -28.00 39.38 20.52
CA ALA A 154 -28.36 39.34 19.11
C ALA A 154 -27.23 38.76 18.21
N SER A 155 -25.97 39.08 18.50
CA SER A 155 -24.81 38.52 17.80
C SER A 155 -24.66 37.02 18.09
N VAL A 156 -24.87 36.60 19.33
CA VAL A 156 -24.86 35.19 19.74
C VAL A 156 -25.98 34.41 19.02
N PHE A 157 -27.20 34.96 18.97
CA PHE A 157 -28.30 34.37 18.19
C PHE A 157 -28.01 34.32 16.68
N MET A 158 -27.30 35.29 16.11
CA MET A 158 -26.86 35.24 14.70
C MET A 158 -25.86 34.12 14.45
N VAL A 159 -24.85 33.94 15.32
CA VAL A 159 -23.88 32.85 15.20
C VAL A 159 -24.58 31.49 15.27
N PHE A 160 -25.52 31.30 16.20
CA PHE A 160 -26.29 30.06 16.26
C PHE A 160 -27.27 29.90 15.10
N ARG A 161 -27.80 30.99 14.54
CA ARG A 161 -28.60 30.94 13.30
C ARG A 161 -27.76 30.47 12.12
N MET A 162 -26.49 30.83 12.06
CA MET A 162 -25.54 30.33 11.07
C MET A 162 -25.10 28.89 11.35
N ALA A 163 -25.06 28.48 12.63
CA ALA A 163 -24.78 27.10 13.02
C ALA A 163 -25.81 26.09 12.47
N ARG A 164 -27.02 26.54 12.09
CA ARG A 164 -27.99 25.71 11.33
C ARG A 164 -27.39 25.16 10.04
N LEU A 165 -26.44 25.86 9.42
CA LEU A 165 -25.74 25.36 8.23
C LEU A 165 -24.87 24.14 8.55
N LEU A 166 -24.43 23.96 9.81
CA LEU A 166 -23.69 22.76 10.23
C LEU A 166 -24.54 21.49 10.11
N ARG A 167 -25.87 21.58 9.96
CA ARG A 167 -26.68 20.41 9.62
C ARG A 167 -26.23 19.78 8.31
N ILE A 168 -25.61 20.51 7.38
CA ILE A 168 -25.04 19.93 6.16
C ILE A 168 -23.88 18.97 6.46
N VAL A 169 -23.19 19.16 7.59
CA VAL A 169 -22.09 18.30 8.03
C VAL A 169 -22.58 16.86 8.27
N ARG A 170 -23.88 16.66 8.56
CA ARG A 170 -24.46 15.31 8.67
C ARG A 170 -24.42 14.52 7.37
N LEU A 171 -24.25 15.17 6.21
CA LEU A 171 -24.02 14.49 4.93
C LEU A 171 -22.72 13.69 4.92
N PHE A 172 -21.70 14.10 5.69
CA PHE A 172 -20.45 13.36 5.78
C PHE A 172 -20.61 11.96 6.41
N ARG A 173 -21.74 11.69 7.09
CA ARG A 173 -22.08 10.33 7.52
C ARG A 173 -22.22 9.35 6.37
N LEU A 174 -22.59 9.85 5.18
CA LEU A 174 -22.69 9.03 3.97
C LEU A 174 -21.31 8.49 3.57
N VAL A 175 -20.24 9.24 3.82
CA VAL A 175 -18.86 8.80 3.54
C VAL A 175 -18.52 7.56 4.34
N LYS A 176 -18.87 7.52 5.64
CA LYS A 176 -18.64 6.37 6.52
C LYS A 176 -19.42 5.13 6.10
N ILE A 177 -20.68 5.29 5.68
CA ILE A 177 -21.56 4.14 5.40
C ILE A 177 -21.30 3.53 4.02
N VAL A 178 -20.92 4.36 3.05
CA VAL A 178 -20.58 3.92 1.70
C VAL A 178 -19.08 3.63 1.67
N ARG A 179 -18.73 2.37 1.90
CA ARG A 179 -17.33 1.91 1.95
C ARG A 179 -16.46 2.42 0.76
N PRO A 180 -16.93 2.43 -0.50
CA PRO A 180 -16.16 3.06 -1.58
C PRO A 180 -15.88 4.55 -1.39
N LEU A 181 -16.83 5.33 -0.85
CA LEU A 181 -16.61 6.75 -0.56
C LEU A 181 -15.61 6.93 0.57
N TYR A 182 -15.66 6.08 1.59
CA TYR A 182 -14.68 6.07 2.68
C TYR A 182 -13.26 5.81 2.17
N GLU A 183 -13.07 4.75 1.39
CA GLU A 183 -11.76 4.39 0.81
C GLU A 183 -11.23 5.50 -0.12
N LEU A 184 -12.10 6.15 -0.88
CA LEU A 184 -11.74 7.34 -1.67
C LEU A 184 -11.38 8.54 -0.79
N ALA A 185 -12.11 8.79 0.29
CA ALA A 185 -11.82 9.90 1.19
C ALA A 185 -10.48 9.70 1.93
N GLN A 186 -10.18 8.47 2.36
CA GLN A 186 -8.90 8.12 2.98
C GLN A 186 -7.74 8.33 2.01
N SER A 187 -7.85 7.85 0.77
CA SER A 187 -6.79 8.04 -0.24
C SER A 187 -6.57 9.51 -0.58
N ILE A 188 -7.64 10.32 -0.63
CA ILE A 188 -7.51 11.78 -0.78
C ILE A 188 -6.79 12.39 0.43
N MET A 189 -7.12 11.98 1.66
CA MET A 189 -6.45 12.50 2.86
C MET A 189 -4.96 12.15 2.90
N GLU A 190 -4.59 10.92 2.53
CA GLU A 190 -3.20 10.49 2.42
C GLU A 190 -2.45 11.32 1.37
N ALA A 191 -3.06 11.56 0.21
CA ALA A 191 -2.46 12.40 -0.83
C ALA A 191 -2.31 13.87 -0.39
N LEU A 192 -3.33 14.41 0.27
CA LEU A 192 -3.28 15.77 0.85
C LEU A 192 -2.16 15.92 1.88
N GLN A 193 -1.87 14.88 2.66
CA GLN A 193 -0.77 14.88 3.62
C GLN A 193 0.60 15.00 2.93
N GLY A 194 0.80 14.29 1.80
CA GLY A 194 2.04 14.37 1.01
C GLY A 194 2.35 15.78 0.50
N MET A 195 1.30 16.55 0.17
CA MET A 195 1.44 17.90 -0.39
C MET A 195 1.28 19.04 0.61
N PHE A 196 0.93 18.72 1.87
CA PHE A 196 0.59 19.71 2.89
C PHE A 196 1.68 20.80 3.01
N TRP A 197 2.95 20.40 3.03
CA TRP A 197 4.07 21.34 3.14
C TRP A 197 4.26 22.23 1.93
N VAL A 198 3.96 21.75 0.73
CA VAL A 198 4.01 22.56 -0.50
C VAL A 198 2.92 23.63 -0.46
N LEU A 199 1.71 23.25 -0.02
CA LEU A 199 0.59 24.19 0.15
C LEU A 199 0.88 25.23 1.24
N VAL A 200 1.47 24.82 2.38
CA VAL A 200 1.91 25.75 3.43
C VAL A 200 2.94 26.74 2.87
N PHE A 201 3.93 26.27 2.13
CA PHE A 201 4.96 27.13 1.52
C PHE A 201 4.35 28.11 0.51
N MET A 202 3.40 27.66 -0.31
CA MET A 202 2.65 28.51 -1.24
C MET A 202 1.88 29.61 -0.50
N ILE A 203 1.16 29.26 0.59
CA ILE A 203 0.43 30.23 1.41
C ILE A 203 1.38 31.25 2.04
N LEU A 204 2.53 30.81 2.55
CA LEU A 204 3.54 31.71 3.13
C LEU A 204 4.10 32.69 2.10
N THR A 205 4.37 32.22 0.87
CA THR A 205 4.81 33.12 -0.20
C THR A 205 3.71 34.10 -0.61
N LEU A 206 2.47 33.64 -0.77
CA LEU A 206 1.32 34.50 -1.05
C LEU A 206 1.14 35.55 0.04
N TYR A 207 1.22 35.16 1.31
CA TYR A 207 1.12 36.06 2.45
C TYR A 207 2.23 37.13 2.43
N SER A 208 3.47 36.72 2.17
CA SER A 208 4.62 37.62 2.12
C SER A 208 4.47 38.66 1.02
N VAL A 209 4.09 38.24 -0.20
CA VAL A 209 3.85 39.15 -1.33
C VAL A 209 2.60 40.01 -1.09
N ALA A 210 1.54 39.47 -0.48
CA ALA A 210 0.35 40.23 -0.12
C ALA A 210 0.66 41.39 0.85
N ILE A 211 1.52 41.19 1.84
CA ILE A 211 1.96 42.28 2.74
C ILE A 211 2.69 43.36 1.94
N LEU A 212 3.60 42.96 1.03
CA LEU A 212 4.32 43.91 0.19
C LEU A 212 3.35 44.71 -0.69
N CYS A 213 2.43 44.05 -1.40
CA CYS A 213 1.44 44.71 -2.24
C CYS A 213 0.50 45.62 -1.44
N THR A 214 0.04 45.19 -0.26
CA THR A 214 -0.82 46.02 0.61
C THR A 214 -0.10 47.30 1.04
N ARG A 215 1.17 47.20 1.40
CA ARG A 215 1.97 48.37 1.82
C ARG A 215 2.35 49.29 0.66
N LEU A 216 2.76 48.71 -0.47
CA LEU A 216 3.26 49.46 -1.62
C LEU A 216 2.13 50.07 -2.47
N ILE A 217 1.09 49.28 -2.75
CA ILE A 217 -0.01 49.62 -3.64
C ILE A 217 -1.21 50.14 -2.84
N GLY A 218 -1.74 49.32 -1.93
CA GLY A 218 -3.00 49.61 -1.22
C GLY A 218 -2.95 50.83 -0.31
N HIS A 219 -1.89 50.97 0.48
CA HIS A 219 -1.68 52.14 1.36
C HIS A 219 -0.97 53.31 0.69
N GLY A 220 -0.77 53.27 -0.63
CA GLY A 220 -0.35 54.43 -1.41
C GLY A 220 1.06 54.94 -1.13
N THR A 221 1.98 54.13 -0.60
CA THR A 221 3.38 54.59 -0.44
C THR A 221 4.09 54.85 -1.77
N VAL A 222 3.55 54.32 -2.88
CA VAL A 222 4.15 54.39 -4.22
C VAL A 222 3.28 55.13 -5.25
N ILE A 223 1.97 55.28 -5.02
CA ILE A 223 1.02 55.78 -6.03
C ILE A 223 0.47 57.15 -5.61
N ALA A 224 0.93 58.21 -6.28
CA ALA A 224 0.61 59.61 -5.94
C ALA A 224 -0.67 60.15 -6.61
N ASN A 225 -1.17 59.51 -7.68
CA ASN A 225 -2.36 59.95 -8.41
C ASN A 225 -3.58 59.14 -7.96
N ASP A 226 -4.61 59.83 -7.46
CA ASP A 226 -5.88 59.24 -6.98
C ASP A 226 -7.04 59.43 -7.98
N ASP A 227 -6.81 60.11 -9.10
CA ASP A 227 -7.89 60.55 -10.01
C ASP A 227 -8.28 59.52 -11.09
N ASP A 228 -7.52 58.43 -11.26
CA ASP A 228 -7.83 57.38 -12.25
C ASP A 228 -8.72 56.27 -11.62
N PRO A 229 -9.95 56.06 -12.14
CA PRO A 229 -10.85 55.01 -11.64
C PRO A 229 -10.26 53.59 -11.76
N GLU A 230 -9.45 53.30 -12.78
CA GLU A 230 -8.82 51.97 -12.92
C GLU A 230 -7.76 51.74 -11.82
N MET A 231 -7.05 52.80 -11.42
CA MET A 231 -6.07 52.74 -10.35
C MET A 231 -6.72 52.61 -8.97
N GLN A 232 -7.89 53.22 -8.76
CA GLN A 232 -8.66 53.05 -7.52
C GLN A 232 -9.13 51.60 -7.34
N GLU A 233 -9.61 50.96 -8.41
CA GLU A 233 -9.95 49.52 -8.36
C GLU A 233 -8.75 48.65 -7.98
N ILE A 234 -7.55 48.97 -8.50
CA ILE A 234 -6.32 48.25 -8.14
C ILE A 234 -5.93 48.50 -6.68
N LYS A 235 -6.05 49.73 -6.17
CA LYS A 235 -5.82 50.05 -4.76
C LYS A 235 -6.77 49.27 -3.85
N ASP A 236 -8.05 49.16 -4.21
CA ASP A 236 -9.05 48.41 -3.46
C ASP A 236 -8.76 46.90 -3.43
N MET A 237 -8.28 46.35 -4.55
CA MET A 237 -7.81 44.95 -4.64
C MET A 237 -6.66 44.65 -3.67
N PHE A 238 -5.87 45.66 -3.27
CA PHE A 238 -4.76 45.54 -2.34
C PHE A 238 -4.99 46.28 -1.00
N SER A 239 -6.23 46.63 -0.66
CA SER A 239 -6.58 47.42 0.53
C SER A 239 -6.25 46.75 1.87
N SER A 240 -6.34 45.43 1.95
CA SER A 240 -6.03 44.66 3.16
C SER A 240 -5.21 43.41 2.81
N VAL A 241 -4.47 42.86 3.78
CA VAL A 241 -3.66 41.65 3.53
C VAL A 241 -4.53 40.49 3.04
N SER A 242 -5.73 40.30 3.60
CA SER A 242 -6.67 39.25 3.15
C SER A 242 -7.18 39.49 1.73
N THR A 243 -7.52 40.73 1.37
CA THR A 243 -7.97 41.08 0.02
C THR A 243 -6.83 40.89 -0.98
N SER A 244 -5.62 41.36 -0.63
CA SER A 244 -4.39 41.17 -1.40
C SER A 244 -4.06 39.70 -1.63
N MET A 245 -4.17 38.84 -0.61
CA MET A 245 -3.97 37.40 -0.75
C MET A 245 -4.98 36.78 -1.72
N PHE A 246 -6.26 37.16 -1.61
CA PHE A 246 -7.31 36.65 -2.50
C PHE A 246 -7.09 37.11 -3.95
N THR A 247 -6.73 38.38 -4.15
CA THR A 247 -6.38 38.94 -5.46
C THR A 247 -5.21 38.19 -6.08
N LEU A 248 -4.10 38.01 -5.35
CA LEU A 248 -2.92 37.30 -5.83
C LEU A 248 -3.19 35.82 -6.11
N PHE A 249 -3.97 35.15 -5.26
CA PHE A 249 -4.42 33.77 -5.51
C PHE A 249 -5.27 33.68 -6.79
N GLY A 250 -6.17 34.64 -6.98
CA GLY A 250 -6.97 34.78 -8.20
C GLY A 250 -6.10 34.95 -9.44
N THR A 251 -5.06 35.78 -9.38
CA THR A 251 -4.08 35.99 -10.46
C THR A 251 -3.33 34.71 -10.83
N VAL A 252 -2.86 33.95 -9.84
CA VAL A 252 -2.19 32.66 -10.05
C VAL A 252 -3.14 31.65 -10.68
N SER A 253 -4.41 31.64 -10.25
CA SER A 253 -5.44 30.71 -10.76
C SER A 253 -5.98 31.07 -12.14
N SER A 254 -6.00 32.35 -12.52
CA SER A 254 -6.49 32.83 -13.82
C SER A 254 -5.41 32.92 -14.89
N TRP A 255 -4.15 32.62 -14.55
CA TRP A 255 -3.01 32.62 -15.48
C TRP A 255 -2.83 33.94 -16.24
N SER A 256 -3.14 35.08 -15.60
CA SER A 256 -3.20 36.37 -16.29
C SER A 256 -2.84 37.53 -15.37
N LEU A 257 -1.95 38.39 -15.86
CA LEU A 257 -1.56 39.66 -15.23
C LEU A 257 -2.27 40.87 -15.85
N MET A 258 -3.22 40.66 -16.77
CA MET A 258 -3.89 41.74 -17.52
C MET A 258 -4.55 42.78 -16.60
N LYS A 259 -5.04 42.36 -15.43
CA LYS A 259 -5.66 43.24 -14.43
C LYS A 259 -4.69 44.26 -13.80
N PHE A 260 -3.39 44.08 -13.96
CA PHE A 260 -2.37 44.97 -13.38
C PHE A 260 -1.61 45.77 -14.44
N VAL A 261 -2.05 45.75 -15.70
CA VAL A 261 -1.43 46.56 -16.76
C VAL A 261 -1.40 48.05 -16.40
N PRO A 262 -2.50 48.68 -15.92
CA PRO A 262 -2.47 50.10 -15.51
C PRO A 262 -1.45 50.38 -14.39
N LEU A 263 -1.27 49.42 -13.47
CA LEU A 263 -0.26 49.50 -12.41
C LEU A 263 1.17 49.46 -12.96
N PHE A 264 1.43 48.66 -13.99
CA PHE A 264 2.76 48.56 -14.60
C PHE A 264 3.10 49.75 -15.49
N GLU A 265 2.12 50.43 -16.08
CA GLU A 265 2.32 51.66 -16.84
C GLU A 265 2.78 52.80 -15.95
N GLU A 266 2.19 52.94 -14.76
CA GLU A 266 2.60 53.94 -13.76
C GLU A 266 3.92 53.55 -13.04
N MET A 267 4.10 52.26 -12.75
CA MET A 267 5.26 51.74 -12.01
C MET A 267 5.88 50.51 -12.69
N PRO A 268 6.74 50.72 -13.72
CA PRO A 268 7.33 49.63 -14.48
C PRO A 268 8.27 48.73 -13.66
N VAL A 269 8.76 49.20 -12.51
CA VAL A 269 9.60 48.41 -11.59
C VAL A 269 8.82 47.26 -10.93
N LEU A 270 7.50 47.37 -10.79
CA LEU A 270 6.66 46.31 -10.22
C LEU A 270 6.42 45.15 -11.21
N GLN A 271 6.53 45.41 -12.51
CA GLN A 271 6.32 44.41 -13.56
C GLN A 271 7.23 43.18 -13.42
N PRO A 272 8.57 43.30 -13.32
CA PRO A 272 9.44 42.12 -13.16
C PRO A 272 9.18 41.39 -11.84
N LEU A 273 8.83 42.09 -10.76
CA LEU A 273 8.51 41.47 -9.47
C LEU A 273 7.28 40.56 -9.59
N PHE A 274 6.20 41.03 -10.21
CA PHE A 274 4.99 40.25 -10.43
C PHE A 274 5.22 39.09 -11.40
N VAL A 275 6.06 39.26 -12.43
CA VAL A 275 6.43 38.16 -13.34
C VAL A 275 7.20 37.07 -12.60
N VAL A 276 8.19 37.41 -11.77
CA VAL A 276 8.94 36.43 -10.97
C VAL A 276 8.02 35.70 -9.99
N PHE A 277 7.17 36.43 -9.28
CA PHE A 277 6.15 35.84 -8.40
C PHE A 277 5.21 34.90 -9.16
N TYR A 278 4.76 35.30 -10.36
CA TYR A 278 3.87 34.52 -11.19
C TYR A 278 4.53 33.23 -11.66
N ILE A 279 5.77 33.29 -12.18
CA ILE A 279 6.52 32.10 -12.58
C ILE A 279 6.66 31.15 -11.38
N TYR A 280 7.17 31.64 -10.26
CA TYR A 280 7.35 30.82 -9.07
C TYR A 280 6.05 30.17 -8.60
N SER A 281 4.95 30.93 -8.52
CA SER A 281 3.66 30.43 -8.02
C SER A 281 3.00 29.47 -9.00
N ALA A 282 3.12 29.70 -10.31
CA ALA A 282 2.63 28.80 -11.35
C ALA A 282 3.39 27.46 -11.31
N TRP A 283 4.71 27.50 -11.14
CA TRP A 283 5.53 26.28 -10.97
C TRP A 283 5.18 25.53 -9.68
N ALA A 284 4.97 26.23 -8.56
CA ALA A 284 4.54 25.61 -7.31
C ALA A 284 3.17 24.94 -7.45
N LEU A 285 2.21 25.60 -8.11
CA LEU A 285 0.88 25.04 -8.38
C LEU A 285 0.95 23.79 -9.27
N LEU A 286 1.76 23.83 -10.32
CA LEU A 286 2.01 22.67 -11.18
C LEU A 286 2.67 21.52 -10.40
N ALA A 287 3.63 21.81 -9.52
CA ALA A 287 4.25 20.81 -8.66
C ALA A 287 3.24 20.12 -7.72
N VAL A 288 2.32 20.89 -7.12
CA VAL A 288 1.20 20.32 -6.33
C VAL A 288 0.31 19.43 -7.21
N MET A 289 -0.15 19.94 -8.35
CA MET A 289 -1.07 19.22 -9.23
C MET A 289 -0.47 17.90 -9.74
N THR A 290 0.80 17.93 -10.18
CA THR A 290 1.53 16.74 -10.61
C THR A 290 1.80 15.77 -9.46
N GLY A 291 2.03 16.27 -8.24
CA GLY A 291 2.12 15.48 -7.02
C GLY A 291 0.87 14.63 -6.77
N VAL A 292 -0.32 15.26 -6.73
CA VAL A 292 -1.62 14.56 -6.57
C VAL A 292 -1.76 13.43 -7.59
N VAL A 293 -1.53 13.76 -8.86
CA VAL A 293 -1.75 12.83 -9.97
C VAL A 293 -0.76 11.68 -9.91
N SER A 294 0.50 11.96 -9.54
CA SER A 294 1.55 10.94 -9.42
C SER A 294 1.29 9.97 -8.28
N GLU A 295 0.88 10.45 -7.10
CA GLU A 295 0.58 9.58 -5.95
C GLU A 295 -0.57 8.62 -6.29
N ASN A 296 -1.63 9.12 -6.93
CA ASN A 296 -2.72 8.27 -7.39
C ASN A 296 -2.24 7.22 -8.41
N MET A 297 -1.35 7.59 -9.33
CA MET A 297 -0.81 6.67 -10.32
C MET A 297 0.10 5.59 -9.69
N ILE A 298 0.88 5.94 -8.67
CA ILE A 298 1.71 5.00 -7.91
C ILE A 298 0.81 4.03 -7.14
N ALA A 299 -0.22 4.54 -6.44
CA ALA A 299 -1.16 3.71 -5.70
C ALA A 299 -1.90 2.70 -6.60
N ILE A 300 -2.39 3.15 -7.77
CA ILE A 300 -3.03 2.28 -8.76
C ILE A 300 -2.06 1.19 -9.25
N ARG A 301 -0.80 1.55 -9.49
CA ARG A 301 0.22 0.60 -9.93
C ARG A 301 0.52 -0.46 -8.87
N ASP A 302 0.66 -0.06 -7.62
CA ASP A 302 0.87 -0.97 -6.48
C ASP A 302 -0.32 -1.91 -6.28
N GLN A 303 -1.54 -1.40 -6.42
CA GLN A 303 -2.75 -2.22 -6.32
C GLN A 303 -2.82 -3.23 -7.47
N MET A 304 -2.55 -2.81 -8.71
CA MET A 304 -2.49 -3.73 -9.85
C MET A 304 -1.42 -4.82 -9.67
N GLN A 305 -0.25 -4.46 -9.13
CA GLN A 305 0.81 -5.43 -8.89
C GLN A 305 0.39 -6.47 -7.84
N LYS A 306 -0.18 -6.05 -6.72
CA LYS A 306 -0.70 -6.96 -5.69
C LYS A 306 -1.81 -7.87 -6.22
N GLU A 307 -2.71 -7.33 -7.03
CA GLU A 307 -3.74 -8.13 -7.68
C GLU A 307 -3.15 -9.17 -8.64
N ASP A 308 -2.15 -8.80 -9.43
CA ASP A 308 -1.49 -9.71 -10.36
C ASP A 308 -0.69 -10.81 -9.63
N GLU A 309 0.01 -10.48 -8.54
CA GLU A 309 0.68 -11.43 -7.66
C GLU A 309 -0.32 -12.44 -7.06
N GLN A 310 -1.44 -11.95 -6.51
CA GLN A 310 -2.50 -12.81 -5.98
C GLN A 310 -3.14 -13.68 -7.05
N ARG A 311 -3.37 -13.15 -8.26
CA ARG A 311 -3.88 -13.93 -9.39
C ARG A 311 -2.89 -15.02 -9.80
N GLU A 312 -1.60 -14.74 -9.78
CA GLU A 312 -0.56 -15.71 -10.10
C GLU A 312 -0.45 -16.81 -9.03
N GLU A 313 -0.51 -16.47 -7.75
CA GLU A 313 -0.52 -17.43 -6.65
C GLU A 313 -1.76 -18.32 -6.68
N LYS A 314 -2.96 -17.73 -6.86
CA LYS A 314 -4.21 -18.49 -7.00
C LYS A 314 -4.13 -19.44 -8.20
N ARG A 315 -3.57 -18.99 -9.33
CA ARG A 315 -3.35 -19.83 -10.51
C ARG A 315 -2.38 -20.98 -10.22
N LYS A 316 -1.25 -20.72 -9.58
CA LYS A 316 -0.26 -21.75 -9.19
C LYS A 316 -0.87 -22.79 -8.25
N SER A 317 -1.61 -22.35 -7.23
CA SER A 317 -2.29 -23.24 -6.28
C SER A 317 -3.35 -24.11 -6.98
N MET A 318 -4.14 -23.52 -7.87
CA MET A 318 -5.16 -24.25 -8.64
C MET A 318 -4.53 -25.31 -9.54
N ILE A 319 -3.47 -24.96 -10.29
CA ILE A 319 -2.74 -25.91 -11.14
C ILE A 319 -2.13 -27.03 -10.30
N THR A 320 -1.50 -26.72 -9.16
CA THR A 320 -0.93 -27.74 -8.28
C THR A 320 -2.00 -28.71 -7.75
N LYS A 321 -3.17 -28.21 -7.35
CA LYS A 321 -4.28 -29.08 -6.90
C LYS A 321 -4.78 -29.99 -8.02
N VAL A 322 -4.95 -29.46 -9.22
CA VAL A 322 -5.39 -30.23 -10.41
C VAL A 322 -4.35 -31.31 -10.74
N LEU A 323 -3.06 -30.98 -10.76
CA LEU A 323 -2.00 -31.95 -11.07
C LEU A 323 -1.91 -33.05 -10.00
N MET A 324 -2.12 -32.72 -8.73
CA MET A 324 -2.11 -33.71 -7.66
C MET A 324 -3.34 -34.65 -7.72
N GLU A 325 -4.48 -34.12 -8.14
CA GLU A 325 -5.68 -34.93 -8.42
C GLU A 325 -5.43 -35.87 -9.61
N LEU A 326 -4.83 -35.36 -10.70
CA LEU A 326 -4.44 -36.17 -11.85
C LEU A 326 -3.45 -37.28 -11.48
N PHE A 327 -2.46 -36.99 -10.64
CA PHE A 327 -1.51 -38.00 -10.16
C PHE A 327 -2.23 -39.10 -9.39
N ARG A 328 -3.13 -38.75 -8.48
CA ARG A 328 -3.92 -39.74 -7.71
C ARG A 328 -4.85 -40.57 -8.57
N GLU A 329 -5.41 -40.00 -9.63
CA GLU A 329 -6.24 -40.75 -10.59
C GLU A 329 -5.38 -41.69 -11.47
N ALA A 330 -4.09 -41.38 -11.67
CA ALA A 330 -3.15 -42.20 -12.43
C ALA A 330 -2.49 -43.31 -11.61
N ASP A 331 -2.19 -43.04 -10.33
CA ASP A 331 -1.60 -43.98 -9.37
C ASP A 331 -2.69 -44.96 -8.85
N VAL A 332 -2.98 -46.00 -9.63
CA VAL A 332 -4.05 -46.96 -9.34
C VAL A 332 -3.72 -47.83 -8.13
N ASP A 333 -2.44 -48.18 -7.97
CA ASP A 333 -1.97 -49.05 -6.88
C ASP A 333 -1.56 -48.29 -5.61
N ASN A 334 -1.59 -46.95 -5.63
CA ASN A 334 -1.26 -46.03 -4.52
C ASN A 334 0.16 -46.23 -3.96
N ASN A 335 1.10 -46.62 -4.81
CA ASN A 335 2.49 -46.82 -4.42
C ASN A 335 3.31 -45.49 -4.39
N GLY A 336 2.72 -44.36 -4.82
CA GLY A 336 3.35 -43.05 -4.88
C GLY A 336 4.27 -42.82 -6.10
N ILE A 337 4.24 -43.73 -7.08
CA ILE A 337 4.99 -43.68 -8.34
C ILE A 337 4.10 -44.09 -9.52
N VAL A 338 4.17 -43.37 -10.63
CA VAL A 338 3.39 -43.71 -11.83
C VAL A 338 4.27 -44.49 -12.79
N SER A 339 3.91 -45.74 -13.04
CA SER A 339 4.55 -46.58 -14.05
C SER A 339 4.11 -46.20 -15.47
N ARG A 340 4.88 -46.61 -16.49
CA ARG A 340 4.53 -46.38 -17.90
C ARG A 340 3.15 -46.93 -18.28
N GLN A 341 2.77 -48.08 -17.72
CA GLN A 341 1.47 -48.70 -18.00
C GLN A 341 0.31 -47.93 -17.37
N GLU A 342 0.51 -47.39 -16.16
CA GLU A 342 -0.48 -46.55 -15.48
C GLU A 342 -0.63 -45.21 -16.20
N PHE A 343 0.48 -44.62 -16.65
CA PHE A 343 0.44 -43.39 -17.44
C PHE A 343 -0.26 -43.59 -18.79
N GLU A 344 0.03 -44.66 -19.51
CA GLU A 344 -0.71 -45.01 -20.74
C GLU A 344 -2.18 -45.34 -20.46
N GLY A 345 -2.49 -45.91 -19.29
CA GLY A 345 -3.85 -46.13 -18.80
C GLY A 345 -4.61 -44.81 -18.55
N MET A 346 -3.95 -43.84 -17.92
CA MET A 346 -4.46 -42.48 -17.70
C MET A 346 -4.81 -41.80 -19.04
N LEU A 347 -3.95 -41.94 -20.06
CA LEU A 347 -4.16 -41.36 -21.40
C LEU A 347 -5.31 -42.00 -22.18
N LYS A 348 -5.74 -43.21 -21.83
CA LYS A 348 -6.92 -43.86 -22.43
C LYS A 348 -8.24 -43.33 -21.87
N SER A 349 -8.22 -42.63 -20.73
CA SER A 349 -9.42 -42.02 -20.14
C SER A 349 -9.71 -40.65 -20.77
N PRO A 350 -10.82 -40.50 -21.51
CA PRO A 350 -11.14 -39.24 -22.19
C PRO A 350 -11.48 -38.10 -21.21
N GLU A 351 -11.94 -38.43 -20.00
CA GLU A 351 -12.20 -37.47 -18.91
C GLU A 351 -10.90 -36.79 -18.45
N LEU A 352 -9.86 -37.59 -18.19
CA LEU A 352 -8.55 -37.14 -17.72
C LEU A 352 -7.82 -36.31 -18.76
N VAL A 353 -7.80 -36.78 -20.02
CA VAL A 353 -7.20 -36.04 -21.14
C VAL A 353 -7.87 -34.67 -21.31
N LYS A 354 -9.20 -34.60 -21.19
CA LYS A 354 -9.94 -33.33 -21.28
C LYS A 354 -9.64 -32.39 -20.10
N LYS A 355 -9.49 -32.93 -18.89
CA LYS A 355 -9.11 -32.18 -17.67
C LYS A 355 -7.69 -31.61 -17.79
N ILE A 356 -6.76 -32.39 -18.34
CA ILE A 356 -5.39 -31.97 -18.65
C ILE A 356 -5.40 -30.86 -19.72
N THR A 357 -5.99 -31.09 -20.90
CA THR A 357 -5.98 -30.11 -22.01
C THR A 357 -6.72 -28.80 -21.69
N LYS A 358 -7.69 -28.82 -20.75
CA LYS A 358 -8.40 -27.60 -20.32
C LYS A 358 -7.56 -26.75 -19.36
N ASN A 359 -6.80 -27.39 -18.47
CA ASN A 359 -6.09 -26.71 -17.39
C ASN A 359 -4.60 -26.51 -17.69
N THR A 360 -4.07 -27.22 -18.69
CA THR A 360 -2.69 -27.12 -19.20
C THR A 360 -2.71 -26.69 -20.66
N ARG A 361 -1.62 -26.09 -21.16
CA ARG A 361 -1.52 -25.64 -22.57
C ARG A 361 -1.10 -26.76 -23.53
N MET A 362 -1.26 -28.02 -23.15
CA MET A 362 -0.70 -29.17 -23.86
C MET A 362 -1.68 -29.78 -24.87
N LYS A 363 -1.18 -30.20 -26.02
CA LYS A 363 -1.95 -31.00 -26.99
C LYS A 363 -1.88 -32.47 -26.59
N VAL A 364 -2.87 -33.25 -27.05
CA VAL A 364 -2.97 -34.70 -26.78
C VAL A 364 -1.77 -35.47 -27.35
N GLN A 365 -1.17 -35.00 -28.45
CA GLN A 365 0.02 -35.61 -29.03
C GLN A 365 1.24 -35.45 -28.12
N ASP A 366 1.43 -34.27 -27.54
CA ASP A 366 2.55 -33.98 -26.64
C ASP A 366 2.45 -34.76 -25.31
N LEU A 367 1.25 -35.24 -24.95
CA LEU A 367 1.02 -36.05 -23.76
C LEU A 367 1.59 -37.47 -23.88
N MET A 368 1.71 -38.01 -25.10
CA MET A 368 2.34 -39.33 -25.31
C MET A 368 3.85 -39.26 -25.02
N ASP A 369 4.50 -38.20 -25.48
CA ASP A 369 5.95 -37.99 -25.30
C ASP A 369 6.29 -37.46 -23.90
N LEU A 370 5.27 -36.98 -23.17
CA LEU A 370 5.42 -36.40 -21.84
C LEU A 370 6.10 -37.34 -20.85
N PHE A 371 5.78 -38.64 -20.90
CA PHE A 371 6.39 -39.61 -20.01
C PHE A 371 7.91 -39.63 -20.17
N ASP A 372 8.38 -39.69 -21.42
CA ASP A 372 9.81 -39.74 -21.75
C ASP A 372 10.51 -38.40 -21.47
N TRP A 373 9.78 -37.28 -21.42
CA TRP A 373 10.32 -35.97 -21.05
C TRP A 373 10.45 -35.76 -19.54
N ILE A 374 9.57 -36.40 -18.76
CA ILE A 374 9.55 -36.29 -17.30
C ILE A 374 10.49 -37.30 -16.64
N ASP A 375 10.60 -38.51 -17.21
CA ASP A 375 11.49 -39.59 -16.76
C ASP A 375 12.97 -39.22 -16.97
N HIS A 376 13.50 -38.41 -16.03
CA HIS A 376 14.83 -37.82 -16.13
C HIS A 376 15.95 -38.82 -15.78
N ASP A 377 15.65 -39.84 -14.98
CA ASP A 377 16.59 -40.88 -14.57
C ASP A 377 16.54 -42.14 -15.46
N LYS A 378 15.57 -42.20 -16.40
CA LYS A 378 15.29 -43.36 -17.25
C LYS A 378 14.96 -44.60 -16.42
N GLY A 379 14.40 -44.40 -15.23
CA GLY A 379 13.99 -45.47 -14.32
C GLY A 379 12.74 -46.20 -14.80
N GLY A 380 11.98 -45.62 -15.74
CA GLY A 380 10.72 -46.17 -16.24
C GLY A 380 9.54 -45.95 -15.28
N THR A 381 9.73 -45.12 -14.25
CA THR A 381 8.74 -44.75 -13.23
C THR A 381 8.85 -43.27 -12.92
N ILE A 382 7.72 -42.60 -12.71
CA ILE A 382 7.68 -41.16 -12.43
C ILE A 382 7.21 -40.94 -10.99
N THR A 383 8.02 -40.25 -10.19
CA THR A 383 7.64 -39.84 -8.83
C THR A 383 6.69 -38.63 -8.85
N ILE A 384 5.99 -38.36 -7.73
CA ILE A 384 5.14 -37.17 -7.57
C ILE A 384 5.92 -35.88 -7.88
N ASP A 385 7.15 -35.78 -7.38
CA ASP A 385 7.98 -34.59 -7.57
C ASP A 385 8.40 -34.42 -9.04
N GLU A 386 8.73 -35.52 -9.73
CA GLU A 386 9.03 -35.51 -11.17
C GLU A 386 7.79 -35.14 -11.99
N PHE A 387 6.63 -35.73 -11.69
CA PHE A 387 5.37 -35.42 -12.34
C PHE A 387 5.01 -33.93 -12.19
N MET A 388 5.08 -33.42 -10.96
CA MET A 388 4.77 -32.03 -10.63
C MET A 388 5.74 -31.03 -11.28
N ASN A 389 7.05 -31.33 -11.24
CA ASN A 389 8.08 -30.47 -11.86
C ASN A 389 8.01 -30.52 -13.39
N GLY A 390 7.75 -31.70 -13.96
CA GLY A 390 7.57 -31.90 -15.39
C GLY A 390 6.41 -31.11 -15.97
N PHE A 391 5.22 -31.23 -15.38
CA PHE A 391 4.06 -30.45 -15.78
C PHE A 391 4.24 -28.94 -15.53
N ARG A 392 4.97 -28.54 -14.48
CA ARG A 392 5.33 -27.13 -14.26
C ARG A 392 6.23 -26.60 -15.36
N TRP A 393 7.28 -27.34 -15.73
CA TRP A 393 8.24 -26.94 -16.74
C TRP A 393 7.58 -26.75 -18.11
N ILE A 394 6.67 -27.65 -18.48
CA ILE A 394 5.97 -27.60 -19.77
C ILE A 394 4.92 -26.49 -19.84
N ASN A 395 4.25 -26.20 -18.71
CA ASN A 395 3.28 -25.11 -18.65
C ASN A 395 3.92 -23.75 -18.36
N GLU A 396 5.22 -23.69 -18.05
CA GLU A 396 5.93 -22.42 -17.88
C GLU A 396 6.11 -21.77 -19.26
N PRO A 397 5.52 -20.58 -19.51
CA PRO A 397 5.73 -19.89 -20.77
C PRO A 397 7.23 -19.58 -20.91
N LEU A 398 7.80 -19.87 -22.08
CA LEU A 398 9.20 -19.56 -22.39
C LEU A 398 9.47 -18.06 -22.16
N ARG A 399 10.16 -17.73 -21.07
CA ARG A 399 10.59 -16.37 -20.72
C ARG A 399 12.10 -16.26 -20.87
N ALA A 400 12.62 -15.04 -20.91
CA ALA A 400 14.07 -14.78 -20.92
C ALA A 400 14.81 -15.51 -19.79
N LYS A 401 14.20 -15.59 -18.59
CA LYS A 401 14.75 -16.32 -17.45
C LYS A 401 14.90 -17.83 -17.70
N SER A 402 13.97 -18.44 -18.43
CA SER A 402 14.01 -19.87 -18.80
C SER A 402 15.17 -20.15 -19.76
N LEU A 403 15.43 -19.24 -20.70
CA LEU A 403 16.57 -19.32 -21.61
C LEU A 403 17.91 -19.19 -20.88
N VAL A 404 18.02 -18.28 -19.90
CA VAL A 404 19.23 -18.11 -19.08
C VAL A 404 19.52 -19.39 -18.28
N LYS A 405 18.51 -19.98 -17.63
CA LYS A 405 18.68 -21.25 -16.89
C LYS A 405 19.11 -22.40 -17.81
N LEU A 406 18.55 -22.47 -19.01
CA LEU A 406 18.92 -23.50 -19.99
C LEU A 406 20.35 -23.31 -20.48
N GLN A 407 20.76 -22.06 -20.73
CA GLN A 407 22.14 -21.72 -21.09
C GLN A 407 23.13 -22.08 -19.97
N GLU A 408 22.80 -21.77 -18.72
CA GLU A 408 23.61 -22.13 -17.55
C GLU A 408 23.78 -23.64 -17.42
N ARG A 409 22.70 -24.40 -17.60
CA ARG A 409 22.74 -25.87 -17.56
C ARG A 409 23.58 -26.46 -18.69
N LEU A 410 23.39 -25.98 -19.93
CA LEU A 410 24.19 -26.40 -21.08
C LEU A 410 25.68 -26.10 -20.91
N ALA A 411 26.01 -24.94 -20.33
CA ALA A 411 27.40 -24.58 -20.04
C ALA A 411 28.02 -25.51 -18.98
N GLY A 412 27.25 -25.88 -17.95
CA GLY A 412 27.64 -26.87 -16.95
C GLY A 412 27.90 -28.24 -17.57
N ASP A 413 26.96 -28.74 -18.36
CA ASP A 413 27.05 -30.05 -19.01
C ASP A 413 28.22 -30.11 -20.01
N LEU A 414 28.45 -29.04 -20.77
CA LEU A 414 29.62 -28.92 -21.67
C LEU A 414 30.94 -28.99 -20.91
N LYS A 415 31.03 -28.35 -19.74
CA LYS A 415 32.24 -28.38 -18.90
C LYS A 415 32.49 -29.77 -18.31
N VAL A 416 31.42 -30.46 -17.87
CA VAL A 416 31.52 -31.85 -17.42
C VAL A 416 31.96 -32.76 -18.56
N LEU A 417 31.39 -32.59 -19.76
CA LEU A 417 31.78 -33.35 -20.94
C LEU A 417 33.24 -33.10 -21.32
N GLU A 418 33.69 -31.84 -21.34
CA GLU A 418 35.08 -31.47 -21.63
C GLU A 418 36.04 -32.12 -20.63
N SER A 419 35.73 -32.07 -19.33
CA SER A 419 36.56 -32.70 -18.30
C SER A 419 36.60 -34.23 -18.44
N THR A 420 35.47 -34.85 -18.78
CA THR A 420 35.35 -36.30 -18.96
C THR A 420 36.15 -36.74 -20.18
N VAL A 421 35.97 -36.07 -21.32
CA VAL A 421 36.71 -36.36 -22.56
C VAL A 421 38.21 -36.13 -22.37
N SER A 422 38.61 -35.04 -21.74
CA SER A 422 40.02 -34.75 -21.43
C SER A 422 40.62 -35.85 -20.55
N SER A 423 39.89 -36.32 -19.54
CA SER A 423 40.36 -37.42 -18.68
C SER A 423 40.54 -38.75 -19.45
N ILE A 424 39.66 -39.04 -20.41
CA ILE A 424 39.74 -40.24 -21.25
C ILE A 424 40.92 -40.13 -22.21
N ILE A 425 41.10 -38.97 -22.85
CA ILE A 425 42.22 -38.72 -23.77
C ILE A 425 43.53 -38.85 -22.99
N GLN A 426 43.66 -38.22 -21.83
CA GLN A 426 44.87 -38.27 -21.02
C GLN A 426 45.23 -39.71 -20.62
N LYS A 427 44.24 -40.48 -20.16
CA LYS A 427 44.44 -41.92 -19.85
C LYS A 427 44.95 -42.70 -21.06
N ARG A 428 44.39 -42.45 -22.25
CA ARG A 428 44.76 -43.15 -23.49
C ARG A 428 46.15 -42.74 -23.99
N VAL A 429 46.49 -41.45 -23.88
CA VAL A 429 47.82 -40.92 -24.22
C VAL A 429 48.88 -41.50 -23.28
N ASP A 430 48.63 -41.54 -21.98
CA ASP A 430 49.54 -42.13 -20.99
C ASP A 430 49.77 -43.63 -21.27
N GLU A 431 48.72 -44.36 -21.65
CA GLU A 431 48.81 -45.79 -22.01
C GLU A 431 49.64 -46.02 -23.28
N VAL A 432 49.43 -45.21 -24.32
CA VAL A 432 50.21 -45.26 -25.57
C VAL A 432 51.67 -44.88 -25.30
N GLN A 433 51.91 -43.83 -24.52
CA GLN A 433 53.25 -43.36 -24.19
C GLN A 433 54.04 -44.43 -23.41
N ARG A 434 53.40 -45.14 -22.46
CA ARG A 434 54.02 -46.27 -21.77
C ARG A 434 54.37 -47.41 -22.71
N THR A 435 53.49 -47.72 -23.67
CA THR A 435 53.68 -48.81 -24.62
C THR A 435 54.80 -48.51 -25.63
N VAL A 436 54.93 -47.26 -26.09
CA VAL A 436 55.91 -46.85 -27.12
C VAL A 436 57.26 -46.47 -26.52
N ALA A 437 57.30 -45.89 -25.32
CA ALA A 437 58.56 -45.42 -24.72
C ALA A 437 59.56 -46.55 -24.44
N VAL A 438 59.08 -47.74 -24.07
CA VAL A 438 59.95 -48.88 -23.75
C VAL A 438 60.69 -49.40 -25.00
N PRO A 439 60.02 -49.69 -26.13
CA PRO A 439 60.70 -50.01 -27.40
C PRO A 439 61.65 -48.90 -27.87
N LEU A 440 61.23 -47.64 -27.81
CA LEU A 440 62.02 -46.51 -28.33
C LEU A 440 63.35 -46.35 -27.59
N ARG A 441 63.35 -46.51 -26.26
CA ARG A 441 64.58 -46.49 -25.44
C ARG A 441 65.54 -47.62 -25.81
N LYS A 442 65.01 -48.82 -26.12
CA LYS A 442 65.84 -49.95 -26.58
C LYS A 442 66.49 -49.65 -27.93
N VAL A 443 65.76 -49.06 -28.87
CA VAL A 443 66.30 -48.66 -30.18
C VAL A 443 67.40 -47.62 -30.01
N HIS A 444 67.21 -46.62 -29.15
CA HIS A 444 68.23 -45.60 -28.88
C HIS A 444 69.50 -46.19 -28.27
N ALA A 445 69.37 -47.11 -27.30
CA ALA A 445 70.50 -47.80 -26.70
C ALA A 445 71.29 -48.64 -27.73
N ILE A 446 70.60 -49.30 -28.66
CA ILE A 446 71.24 -50.05 -29.75
C ILE A 446 71.99 -49.10 -30.69
N ALA A 447 71.41 -47.95 -31.03
CA ALA A 447 72.06 -46.95 -31.88
C ALA A 447 73.34 -46.37 -31.24
N GLU A 448 73.30 -46.07 -29.94
CA GLU A 448 74.50 -45.65 -29.18
C GLU A 448 75.57 -46.73 -29.15
N GLN A 449 75.19 -47.99 -28.94
CA GLN A 449 76.12 -49.12 -29.00
C GLN A 449 76.76 -49.26 -30.39
N MET A 450 75.98 -49.10 -31.46
CA MET A 450 76.53 -49.13 -32.84
C MET A 450 77.51 -47.98 -33.11
N GLN A 451 77.21 -46.75 -32.66
CA GLN A 451 78.14 -45.63 -32.77
C GLN A 451 79.44 -45.88 -32.00
N SER A 452 79.34 -46.40 -30.78
CA SER A 452 80.51 -46.81 -29.99
C SER A 452 81.37 -47.85 -30.73
N LEU A 453 80.72 -48.83 -31.37
CA LEU A 453 81.41 -49.89 -32.12
C LEU A 453 82.12 -49.34 -33.36
N ASP A 454 81.48 -48.41 -34.09
CA ASP A 454 82.07 -47.77 -35.26
C ASP A 454 83.29 -46.91 -34.89
N VAL A 455 83.24 -46.19 -33.76
CA VAL A 455 84.39 -45.46 -33.22
C VAL A 455 85.55 -46.42 -32.86
N GLN A 456 85.25 -47.58 -32.27
CA GLN A 456 86.28 -48.57 -31.96
C GLN A 456 86.87 -49.20 -33.23
N LEU A 457 86.04 -49.55 -34.21
CA LEU A 457 86.48 -50.04 -35.52
C LEU A 457 87.32 -49.00 -36.27
N GLY A 458 86.99 -47.71 -36.16
CA GLY A 458 87.77 -46.61 -36.70
C GLY A 458 89.18 -46.53 -36.11
N LYS A 459 89.38 -46.87 -34.84
CA LYS A 459 90.70 -46.94 -34.19
C LYS A 459 91.51 -48.17 -34.60
N ILE A 460 90.84 -49.29 -34.87
CA ILE A 460 91.48 -50.55 -35.26
C ILE A 460 91.86 -50.53 -36.76
N ARG A 461 91.06 -49.86 -37.60
CA ARG A 461 91.29 -49.74 -39.05
C ARG A 461 92.71 -49.31 -39.44
N PRO A 462 93.31 -48.24 -38.88
CA PRO A 462 94.68 -47.85 -39.21
C PRO A 462 95.72 -48.88 -38.74
N VAL A 463 95.52 -49.53 -37.58
CA VAL A 463 96.44 -50.56 -37.06
C VAL A 463 96.45 -51.81 -37.94
N ILE A 464 95.27 -52.22 -38.41
CA ILE A 464 95.14 -53.31 -39.38
C ILE A 464 95.77 -52.91 -40.71
N HIS A 465 95.55 -51.66 -41.16
CA HIS A 465 96.11 -51.17 -42.41
C HIS A 465 97.65 -51.11 -42.37
N GLU A 466 98.23 -50.70 -41.24
CA GLU A 466 99.67 -50.66 -40.98
C GLU A 466 100.29 -52.06 -40.95
N ARG A 467 99.64 -53.02 -40.28
CA ARG A 467 100.07 -54.43 -40.29
C ARG A 467 99.93 -55.09 -41.66
N LEU A 468 98.90 -54.76 -42.43
CA LEU A 468 98.71 -55.26 -43.80
C LEU A 468 99.75 -54.68 -44.76
N SER A 469 100.14 -53.41 -44.60
CA SER A 469 101.24 -52.81 -45.38
C SER A 469 102.64 -53.33 -45.00
N ALA A 470 102.76 -54.02 -43.86
CA ALA A 470 104.00 -54.60 -43.36
C ALA A 470 104.13 -56.11 -43.63
N LEU A 471 103.18 -56.71 -44.36
CA LEU A 471 103.30 -58.09 -44.84
C LEU A 471 104.08 -58.10 -46.18
N PRO A 472 105.02 -59.05 -46.36
CA PRO A 472 105.92 -59.09 -47.52
C PRO A 472 105.25 -59.39 -48.85
#